data_AF-Q1PKQ1-F1
#
_entry.id   AF-Q1PKQ1-F1
#
_cell.length_a   1.000
_cell.length_b   1.000
_cell.length_c   1.000
_cell.angle_alpha   90.00
_cell.angle_beta   90.00
_cell.angle_gamma   90.00
#
_symmetry.space_group_name_H-M   'P 1'
#
loop_
_entity.id
_entity.type
_entity.pdbx_description
1 polymer ?
#
loop_
_entity_poly.entity_id
_entity_poly.type
_entity_poly.pdbx_seq_one_letter_code
_entity_poly.pdbx_strand_id
1 'polypeptide(L)' 'MSEGKFPKNIHLGPKISVWIEREIQEWINSQILLNRQ' A
#
# COMPACT_ATOMS: atom_id res chain seq x y z
N MET A 1 0.06 -5.55 12.35
CA MET A 1 -0.89 -5.83 11.25
C MET A 1 -1.93 -4.73 11.25
N SER A 2 -1.76 -3.71 10.42
CA SER A 2 -2.81 -2.71 10.24
C SER A 2 -3.79 -3.27 9.22
N GLU A 3 -4.98 -3.63 9.68
CA GLU A 3 -6.08 -4.21 8.90
C GLU A 3 -6.26 -3.51 7.55
N GLY A 4 -5.85 -4.17 6.45
CA GLY A 4 -6.29 -3.86 5.08
C GLY A 4 -6.11 -2.42 4.56
N LYS A 5 -5.47 -1.52 5.30
CA LYS A 5 -5.36 -0.10 4.91
C LYS A 5 -4.27 0.06 3.88
N PHE A 6 -4.54 0.93 2.90
CA PHE A 6 -3.59 1.26 1.86
C PHE A 6 -2.29 1.82 2.48
N PRO A 7 -1.10 1.47 1.95
CA PRO A 7 0.17 1.90 2.50
C PRO A 7 0.30 3.42 2.62
N LYS A 8 1.04 3.87 3.64
CA LYS A 8 1.27 5.29 3.88
C LYS A 8 2.17 5.86 2.79
N ASN A 9 1.80 7.01 2.24
CA ASN A 9 2.64 7.71 1.27
C ASN A 9 3.83 8.38 1.98
N ILE A 10 4.97 8.43 1.29
CA ILE A 10 6.19 9.07 1.72
C ILE A 10 6.36 10.35 0.91
N HIS A 11 6.55 11.48 1.59
CA HIS A 11 6.90 12.73 0.92
C HIS A 11 8.41 12.75 0.63
N LEU A 12 8.77 12.72 -0.65
CA LEU A 12 10.17 12.87 -1.10
C LEU A 12 10.55 14.35 -1.27
N GLY A 13 9.57 15.24 -1.23
CA GLY A 13 9.74 16.68 -1.35
C GLY A 13 8.39 17.41 -1.31
N PRO A 14 8.39 18.74 -1.47
CA PRO A 14 7.20 19.58 -1.27
C PRO A 14 6.04 19.30 -2.23
N LYS A 15 6.29 18.59 -3.34
CA LYS A 15 5.27 18.26 -4.36
C LYS A 15 5.33 16.80 -4.83
N ILE A 16 6.11 15.95 -4.16
CA ILE A 16 6.35 14.57 -4.59
C ILE A 16 6.00 13.63 -3.44
N SER A 17 4.94 12.86 -3.66
CA SER A 17 4.52 11.75 -2.81
C SER A 17 4.80 10.45 -3.54
N VAL A 18 5.52 9.54 -2.89
CA VAL A 18 5.82 8.21 -3.43
C VAL A 18 5.34 7.15 -2.45
N TRP A 19 5.18 5.94 -2.97
CA TRP A 19 4.94 4.75 -2.16
C TRP A 19 6.07 3.77 -2.39
N ILE A 20 6.36 2.97 -1.37
CA ILE A 20 7.29 1.86 -1.53
C ILE A 20 6.57 0.78 -2.33
N GLU A 21 7.14 0.44 -3.49
CA GLU A 21 6.57 -0.54 -4.41
C GLU A 21 6.23 -1.86 -3.70
N ARG A 22 7.16 -2.35 -2.85
CA ARG A 22 6.96 -3.58 -2.09
C ARG A 22 5.71 -3.54 -1.21
N GLU A 23 5.49 -2.45 -0.48
CA GLU A 23 4.32 -2.33 0.40
C GLU A 23 3.01 -2.29 -0.39
N ILE A 24 3.02 -1.64 -1.57
CA ILE A 24 1.86 -1.62 -2.46
C ILE A 24 1.56 -3.01 -3.00
N GLN A 25 2.59 -3.74 -3.44
CA GLN A 25 2.45 -5.12 -3.94
C GLN A 25 1.92 -6.06 -2.84
N GLU A 26 2.41 -5.95 -1.61
CA GLU A 26 1.94 -6.75 -0.48
C GLU A 26 0.47 -6.44 -0.12
N TRP A 27 0.08 -5.16 -0.19
CA TRP A 27 -1.31 -4.75 0.03
C TRP A 27 -2.24 -5.28 -1.06
N ILE A 28 -1.86 -5.17 -2.34
CA ILE A 28 -2.67 -5.67 -3.47
C ILE A 28 -2.92 -7.17 -3.31
N ASN A 29 -1.87 -7.95 -3.05
CA ASN A 29 -2.01 -9.40 -2.84
C ASN A 29 -2.94 -9.72 -1.67
N SER A 30 -2.80 -9.00 -0.56
CA SER A 30 -3.68 -9.16 0.60
C SER A 30 -5.15 -8.86 0.26
N GLN A 31 -5.42 -7.80 -0.52
CA GLN A 31 -6.78 -7.46 -0.96
C GLN A 31 -7.36 -8.51 -1.90
N ILE A 32 -6.56 -9.05 -2.83
CA ILE A 32 -7.01 -10.10 -3.75
C ILE A 32 -7.43 -11.35 -2.96
N LEU A 33 -6.63 -11.76 -1.96
CA LEU A 33 -6.96 -12.92 -1.12
C LEU A 33 -8.21 -12.68 -0.27
N LEU A 34 -8.38 -11.47 0.25
CA LEU A 34 -9.55 -11.12 1.07
C LEU A 34 -10.84 -11.10 0.25
N ASN A 35 -10.82 -10.50 -0.94
CA ASN A 35 -12.03 -10.25 -1.75
C ASN A 35 -12.38 -11.36 -2.74
N ARG A 36 -11.51 -12.37 -2.92
CA ARG A 36 -11.79 -13.56 -3.76
C ARG A 36 -12.45 -14.72 -2.99
N GLN A 37 -12.97 -14.49 -1.78
CA GLN A 37 -13.78 -15.46 -1.03
C GLN A 37 -15.24 -15.44 -1.44
#